data_AF-A0A925XPS0-F1
#
_entry.id   AF-A0A925XPS0-F1
#
_cell.length_a   1.000
_cell.length_b   1.000
_cell.length_c   1.000
_cell.angle_alpha   90.00
_cell.angle_beta   90.00
_cell.angle_gamma   90.00
#
_symmetry.space_group_name_H-M   'P 1'
#
loop_
_entity.id
_entity.type
_entity.pdbx_description
1 polymer ?
#
loop_
_entity_poly.entity_id
_entity_poly.type
_entity_poly.pdbx_seq_one_letter_code
_entity_poly.pdbx_strand_id
1 'polypeptide(L)'
;MTQRLNITNGDSAAGTLSEAGVEGKIISWRDVLHEGPVDSSLSLEQLSKQRARFIAERRWDDFAHVSGDFAERDRVIQHLDYFDEIVLWFEDDLYDQLQLIQLLDFLARGAARQKKISLIQVDGYIPPLSAAKLKELDGMRPAVTSEQFDLG
;
A
#
# COMPACT_ATOMS: atom_id res chain seq x y z
N MET A 1 22.30 -6.33 -2.52
CA MET A 1 21.11 -6.15 -3.38
C MET A 1 20.27 -5.05 -2.75
N THR A 2 19.61 -4.22 -3.55
CA THR A 2 18.72 -3.16 -3.05
C THR A 2 17.54 -3.77 -2.31
N GLN A 3 17.28 -3.30 -1.09
CA GLN A 3 16.14 -3.75 -0.30
C GLN A 3 14.89 -2.96 -0.74
N ARG A 4 14.04 -3.57 -1.58
CA ARG A 4 12.79 -2.96 -2.06
C ARG A 4 11.58 -3.40 -1.23
N LEU A 5 10.69 -2.45 -0.95
CA LEU A 5 9.31 -2.69 -0.52
C LEU A 5 8.34 -2.35 -1.65
N ASN A 6 7.48 -3.29 -2.02
CA ASN A 6 6.35 -3.08 -2.91
C ASN A 6 5.06 -3.11 -2.07
N ILE A 7 4.21 -2.10 -2.23
CA ILE A 7 2.92 -2.00 -1.56
C ILE A 7 1.83 -1.97 -2.62
N THR A 8 0.80 -2.79 -2.45
CA THR A 8 -0.38 -2.81 -3.31
C THR A 8 -1.66 -2.90 -2.49
N ASN A 9 -2.81 -2.87 -3.15
CA ASN A 9 -4.12 -2.79 -2.49
C ASN A 9 -4.49 -4.07 -1.72
N GLY A 10 -4.33 -5.24 -2.35
CA GLY A 10 -4.89 -6.51 -1.90
C GLY A 10 -4.12 -7.73 -2.41
N ASP A 11 -4.49 -8.90 -1.89
CA ASP A 11 -3.70 -10.13 -2.09
C ASP A 11 -3.74 -10.68 -3.52
N SER A 12 -4.78 -10.36 -4.29
CA SER A 12 -4.82 -10.72 -5.70
C SER A 12 -3.71 -10.01 -6.48
N ALA A 13 -3.55 -8.70 -6.29
CA ALA A 13 -2.47 -7.93 -6.90
C ALA A 13 -1.11 -8.38 -6.37
N ALA A 14 -0.98 -8.58 -5.06
CA ALA A 14 0.28 -9.05 -4.45
C ALA A 14 0.71 -10.42 -5.00
N GLY A 15 -0.23 -11.35 -5.16
CA GLY A 15 0.00 -12.66 -5.78
C GLY A 15 0.45 -12.53 -7.23
N THR A 16 -0.26 -11.74 -8.03
CA THR A 16 0.10 -11.48 -9.44
C THR A 16 1.49 -10.85 -9.59
N LEU A 17 1.86 -9.89 -8.73
CA LEU A 17 3.21 -9.29 -8.71
C LEU A 17 4.28 -10.33 -8.34
N SER A 18 4.00 -11.17 -7.33
CA SER A 18 4.90 -12.25 -6.90
C SER A 18 5.11 -13.28 -8.02
N GLU A 19 4.04 -13.72 -8.67
CA GLU A 19 4.09 -14.67 -9.78
C GLU A 19 4.84 -14.12 -11.01
N ALA A 20 4.74 -12.82 -11.25
CA ALA A 20 5.49 -12.13 -12.29
C ALA A 20 6.99 -12.00 -11.97
N GLY A 21 7.39 -12.27 -10.72
CA GLY A 21 8.77 -12.17 -10.25
C GLY A 21 9.21 -10.73 -9.98
N VAL A 22 8.29 -9.87 -9.51
CA VAL A 22 8.64 -8.53 -9.02
C VAL A 22 9.54 -8.68 -7.79
N GLU A 23 10.72 -8.06 -7.84
CA GLU A 23 11.72 -8.18 -6.78
C GLU A 23 11.34 -7.39 -5.53
N GLY A 24 11.80 -7.86 -4.36
CA GLY A 24 11.60 -7.18 -3.08
C GLY A 24 10.47 -7.79 -2.23
N LYS A 25 10.26 -7.21 -1.04
CA LYS A 25 9.12 -7.58 -0.19
C LYS A 25 7.84 -7.02 -0.80
N ILE A 26 6.78 -7.82 -0.89
CA ILE A 26 5.45 -7.37 -1.34
C ILE A 26 4.50 -7.43 -0.14
N ILE A 27 3.75 -6.36 0.09
CA ILE A 27 2.68 -6.33 1.10
C ILE A 27 1.40 -5.77 0.48
N SER A 28 0.27 -6.23 1.00
CA SER A 28 -1.06 -5.72 0.69
C SER A 28 -1.52 -4.75 1.78
N TRP A 29 -2.21 -3.68 1.43
CA TRP A 29 -2.67 -2.67 2.38
C TRP A 29 -3.99 -3.04 3.08
N ARG A 30 -4.91 -3.71 2.36
CA ARG A 30 -6.09 -4.43 2.86
C ARG A 30 -7.13 -3.61 3.68
N ASP A 31 -7.34 -2.32 3.39
CA ASP A 31 -8.36 -1.53 4.11
C ASP A 31 -9.46 -0.96 3.19
N VAL A 32 -10.71 -1.08 3.64
CA VAL A 32 -11.93 -0.62 2.97
C VAL A 32 -12.24 0.83 3.35
N LEU A 33 -11.37 1.76 2.94
CA LEU A 33 -11.41 3.16 3.38
C LEU A 33 -12.62 3.97 2.89
N HIS A 34 -13.41 3.46 1.94
CA HIS A 34 -14.66 4.09 1.50
C HIS A 34 -15.85 3.81 2.44
N GLU A 35 -15.70 2.91 3.42
CA GLU A 35 -16.68 2.69 4.48
C GLU A 35 -16.05 2.88 5.87
N GLY A 36 -16.86 3.38 6.81
CA GLY A 36 -16.47 3.52 8.21
C GLY A 36 -15.60 4.74 8.52
N PRO A 37 -15.21 4.91 9.79
CA PRO A 37 -14.46 6.07 10.23
C PRO A 37 -13.00 6.03 9.77
N VAL A 38 -12.48 7.18 9.36
CA VAL A 38 -11.04 7.42 9.12
C VAL A 38 -10.68 8.70 9.87
N ASP A 39 -10.03 8.55 11.01
CA ASP A 39 -9.67 9.67 11.89
C ASP A 39 -8.19 10.06 11.69
N SER A 40 -7.98 11.23 11.07
CA SER A 40 -6.65 11.77 10.75
C SER A 40 -5.86 12.25 11.97
N SER A 41 -6.49 12.31 13.15
CA SER A 41 -5.79 12.65 14.40
C SER A 41 -5.09 11.45 15.05
N LEU A 42 -5.36 10.23 14.58
CA LEU A 42 -4.79 8.99 15.11
C LEU A 42 -3.44 8.65 14.46
N SER A 43 -2.56 7.97 15.20
CA SER A 43 -1.40 7.29 14.59
C SER A 43 -1.86 6.17 13.66
N LEU A 44 -0.97 5.70 12.77
CA LEU A 44 -1.27 4.58 11.88
C LEU A 44 -1.78 3.36 12.66
N GLU A 45 -1.13 2.99 13.76
CA GLU A 45 -1.49 1.82 14.57
C GLU A 45 -2.82 2.01 15.31
N GLN A 46 -3.09 3.23 15.77
CA GLN A 46 -4.37 3.57 16.41
C GLN A 46 -5.51 3.52 15.39
N LEU A 47 -5.28 4.06 14.19
CA LEU A 47 -6.21 4.01 13.08
C LEU A 47 -6.44 2.55 12.66
N SER A 48 -5.39 1.76 12.42
CA SER A 48 -5.46 0.31 12.15
C SER A 48 -6.36 -0.41 13.15
N LYS A 49 -6.22 -0.14 14.45
CA LYS A 49 -7.08 -0.76 15.47
C LYS A 49 -8.54 -0.32 15.36
N GLN A 50 -8.80 0.96 15.05
CA GLN A 50 -10.16 1.46 14.81
C GLN A 50 -10.77 0.81 13.57
N ARG A 51 -9.99 0.72 12.49
CA ARG A 51 -10.38 0.11 11.20
C ARG A 51 -10.67 -1.39 11.36
N ALA A 52 -9.83 -2.13 12.07
CA ALA A 52 -10.05 -3.54 12.36
C ALA A 52 -11.34 -3.79 13.18
N ARG A 53 -11.67 -2.91 14.12
CA ARG A 53 -12.96 -2.97 14.85
C ARG A 53 -14.13 -2.73 13.91
N PHE A 54 -14.05 -1.70 13.09
CA PHE A 54 -15.10 -1.38 12.13
C PHE A 54 -15.38 -2.56 11.19
N ILE A 55 -14.34 -3.15 10.58
CA ILE A 55 -14.48 -4.31 9.68
C ILE A 55 -15.15 -5.49 10.40
N ALA A 56 -14.77 -5.76 11.65
CA ALA A 56 -15.36 -6.82 12.46
C ALA A 56 -16.83 -6.56 12.83
N GLU A 57 -17.19 -5.31 13.14
CA GLU A 57 -18.58 -4.90 13.42
C GLU A 57 -19.48 -5.09 12.19
N ARG A 58 -18.93 -4.93 10.99
CA ARG A 58 -19.64 -5.20 9.71
C ARG A 58 -19.73 -6.69 9.38
N ARG A 59 -19.06 -7.57 10.14
CA ARG A 59 -18.95 -9.02 9.92
C ARG A 59 -18.36 -9.38 8.55
N TRP A 60 -17.49 -8.54 8.02
CA TRP A 60 -16.76 -8.84 6.79
C TRP A 60 -15.55 -9.74 7.05
N ASP A 61 -14.99 -9.67 8.25
CA ASP A 61 -13.89 -10.51 8.72
C ASP A 61 -13.83 -10.49 10.26
N ASP A 62 -13.05 -11.39 10.86
CA ASP A 62 -12.86 -11.50 12.29
C ASP A 62 -11.85 -10.47 12.81
N PHE A 63 -12.15 -9.83 13.95
CA PHE A 63 -11.28 -8.80 14.55
C PHE A 63 -9.83 -9.28 14.74
N ALA A 64 -9.65 -10.52 15.20
CA ALA A 64 -8.31 -11.07 15.45
C ALA A 64 -7.50 -11.24 14.15
N HIS A 65 -8.17 -11.58 13.05
CA HIS A 65 -7.55 -11.73 11.74
C HIS A 65 -7.13 -10.37 11.18
N VAL A 66 -8.08 -9.43 11.04
CA VAL A 66 -7.80 -8.09 10.51
C VAL A 66 -6.79 -7.33 11.36
N SER A 67 -6.90 -7.41 12.69
CA SER A 67 -5.94 -6.75 13.59
C SER A 67 -4.55 -7.38 13.50
N GLY A 68 -4.44 -8.67 13.21
CA GLY A 68 -3.15 -9.34 12.99
C GLY A 68 -2.50 -8.87 11.69
N ASP A 69 -3.27 -8.83 10.61
CA ASP A 69 -2.84 -8.36 9.30
C ASP A 69 -2.36 -6.91 9.33
N PHE A 70 -3.16 -6.02 9.92
CA PHE A 70 -2.76 -4.61 10.05
C PHE A 70 -1.54 -4.45 10.96
N ALA A 71 -1.42 -5.23 12.03
CA ALA A 71 -0.22 -5.18 12.87
C ALA A 71 1.04 -5.64 12.12
N GLU A 72 0.96 -6.63 11.23
CA GLU A 72 2.08 -7.02 10.38
C GLU A 72 2.46 -5.92 9.38
N ARG A 73 1.46 -5.36 8.68
CA ARG A 73 1.64 -4.24 7.77
C ARG A 73 2.30 -3.06 8.46
N ASP A 74 1.77 -2.64 9.61
CA ASP A 74 2.26 -1.49 10.37
C ASP A 74 3.70 -1.71 10.85
N ARG A 75 4.09 -2.94 11.25
CA ARG A 75 5.48 -3.26 11.58
C ARG A 75 6.43 -3.05 10.41
N VAL A 76 6.02 -3.39 9.18
CA VAL A 76 6.83 -3.14 7.98
C VAL A 76 7.01 -1.64 7.76
N ILE A 77 5.94 -0.87 7.94
CA ILE A 77 5.95 0.59 7.82
C ILE A 77 6.81 1.27 8.91
N GLN A 78 6.84 0.73 10.12
CA GLN A 78 7.74 1.24 11.18
C GLN A 78 9.23 1.01 10.86
N HIS A 79 9.55 0.05 9.97
CA HIS A 79 10.92 -0.30 9.62
C HIS A 79 11.27 0.08 8.18
N LEU A 80 10.68 1.18 7.67
CA LEU A 80 11.01 1.71 6.34
C LEU A 80 12.51 2.02 6.17
N ASP A 81 13.24 2.23 7.26
CA ASP A 81 14.70 2.42 7.23
C ASP A 81 15.47 1.22 6.70
N TYR A 82 14.90 0.01 6.78
CA TYR A 82 15.49 -1.21 6.21
C TYR A 82 15.41 -1.25 4.68
N PHE A 83 14.54 -0.46 4.07
CA PHE A 83 14.32 -0.44 2.63
C PHE A 83 15.00 0.77 1.99
N ASP A 84 15.65 0.53 0.86
CA ASP A 84 16.31 1.54 0.03
C ASP A 84 15.30 2.27 -0.87
N GLU A 85 14.26 1.55 -1.31
CA GLU A 85 13.20 2.10 -2.17
C GLU A 85 11.83 1.49 -1.86
N ILE A 86 10.79 2.28 -2.13
CA ILE A 86 9.38 1.92 -1.99
C ILE A 86 8.72 2.08 -3.36
N VAL A 87 7.99 1.05 -3.78
CA VAL A 87 7.20 1.07 -5.03
C VAL A 87 5.74 0.82 -4.69
N LEU A 88 4.89 1.78 -5.04
CA LEU A 88 3.45 1.73 -4.85
C LEU A 88 2.80 1.20 -6.14
N TRP A 89 2.00 0.15 -6.05
CA TRP A 89 1.32 -0.50 -7.17
C TRP A 89 -0.20 -0.41 -6.95
N PHE A 90 -0.86 0.50 -7.65
CA PHE A 90 -2.28 0.80 -7.46
C PHE A 90 -3.04 0.91 -8.77
N GLU A 91 -4.29 0.49 -8.73
CA GLU A 91 -5.30 0.60 -9.79
C GLU A 91 -6.00 1.96 -9.69
N ASP A 92 -6.77 2.35 -10.71
CA ASP A 92 -7.41 3.66 -10.82
C ASP A 92 -8.80 3.75 -10.18
N ASP A 93 -9.23 2.70 -9.48
CA ASP A 93 -10.53 2.65 -8.82
C ASP A 93 -10.54 3.32 -7.43
N LEU A 94 -11.75 3.56 -6.89
CA LEU A 94 -11.93 4.23 -5.61
C LEU A 94 -11.28 3.48 -4.43
N TYR A 95 -11.28 2.15 -4.46
CA TYR A 95 -10.72 1.35 -3.36
C TYR A 95 -9.21 1.58 -3.28
N ASP A 96 -8.53 1.50 -4.41
CA ASP A 96 -7.10 1.71 -4.53
C ASP A 96 -6.69 3.15 -4.23
N GLN A 97 -7.38 4.13 -4.81
CA GLN A 97 -6.99 5.53 -4.67
C GLN A 97 -7.11 6.03 -3.22
N LEU A 98 -8.06 5.54 -2.43
CA LEU A 98 -8.15 5.91 -1.01
C LEU A 98 -6.99 5.35 -0.18
N GLN A 99 -6.55 4.13 -0.48
CA GLN A 99 -5.39 3.53 0.19
C GLN A 99 -4.09 4.23 -0.22
N LEU A 100 -3.97 4.57 -1.50
CA LEU A 100 -2.85 5.35 -2.02
C LEU A 100 -2.75 6.71 -1.32
N ILE A 101 -3.86 7.45 -1.18
CA ILE A 101 -3.88 8.74 -0.47
C ILE A 101 -3.38 8.59 0.98
N GLN A 102 -3.90 7.60 1.72
CA GLN A 102 -3.46 7.35 3.09
C GLN A 102 -1.94 7.05 3.18
N LEU A 103 -1.44 6.24 2.24
CA LEU A 103 -0.01 5.94 2.15
C LEU A 103 0.83 7.17 1.80
N LEU A 104 0.37 7.99 0.86
CA LEU A 104 1.07 9.22 0.47
C LEU A 104 1.13 10.23 1.61
N ASP A 105 0.04 10.43 2.36
CA ASP A 105 0.03 11.26 3.57
C ASP A 105 1.05 10.76 4.61
N PHE A 106 1.09 9.45 4.84
CA PHE A 106 2.07 8.85 5.75
C PHE A 106 3.52 9.07 5.24
N LEU A 107 3.77 8.79 3.97
CA LEU A 107 5.11 8.88 3.35
C LEU A 107 5.59 10.33 3.16
N ALA A 108 4.67 11.30 3.11
CA ALA A 108 5.00 12.71 3.04
C ALA A 108 5.65 13.25 4.34
N ARG A 109 5.63 12.48 5.44
CA ARG A 109 6.04 12.93 6.76
C ARG A 109 7.41 12.34 7.17
N GLY A 110 8.18 13.15 7.91
CA GLY A 110 9.39 12.68 8.60
C GLY A 110 10.48 12.07 7.68
N ALA A 111 11.11 10.99 8.16
CA ALA A 111 12.20 10.31 7.46
C ALA A 111 11.73 9.56 6.20
N ALA A 112 10.45 9.17 6.13
CA ALA A 112 9.90 8.46 4.98
C ALA A 112 9.98 9.31 3.69
N ARG A 113 9.83 10.63 3.79
CA ARG A 113 9.92 11.56 2.66
C ARG A 113 11.28 11.56 1.96
N GLN A 114 12.34 11.11 2.64
CA GLN A 114 13.69 11.04 2.08
C GLN A 114 13.93 9.75 1.27
N LYS A 115 12.99 8.79 1.31
CA LYS A 115 13.10 7.54 0.58
C LYS A 115 12.87 7.75 -0.90
N LYS A 116 13.47 6.89 -1.73
CA LYS A 116 13.12 6.79 -3.14
C LYS A 116 11.75 6.12 -3.24
N ILE A 117 10.73 6.89 -3.60
CA ILE A 117 9.35 6.42 -3.71
C ILE A 117 8.91 6.52 -5.16
N SER A 118 8.41 5.42 -5.71
CA SER A 118 7.86 5.34 -7.06
C SER A 118 6.39 4.93 -7.01
N LEU A 119 5.58 5.43 -7.94
CA LEU A 119 4.18 5.05 -8.07
C LEU A 119 3.93 4.50 -9.47
N ILE A 120 3.46 3.26 -9.53
CA ILE A 120 2.93 2.64 -10.73
C ILE A 120 1.41 2.64 -10.60
N GLN A 121 0.79 3.59 -11.31
CA GLN A 121 -0.66 3.61 -11.51
C GLN A 121 -0.99 2.73 -12.72
N VAL A 122 -1.86 1.75 -12.52
CA VAL A 122 -2.40 0.90 -13.59
C VAL A 122 -3.76 1.45 -14.01
N ASP A 123 -3.93 1.66 -15.33
CA ASP A 123 -5.23 1.94 -15.94
C ASP A 123 -5.99 0.61 -16.04
N GLY A 124 -7.04 0.45 -15.22
CA GLY A 124 -7.71 -0.81 -14.96
C GLY A 124 -7.02 -1.67 -13.90
N TYR A 125 -7.02 -2.99 -14.09
CA TYR A 125 -6.68 -3.96 -13.04
C TYR A 125 -5.28 -4.57 -13.20
N ILE A 126 -4.56 -4.79 -12.10
CA ILE A 126 -3.27 -5.50 -12.05
C ILE A 126 -3.46 -6.95 -12.50
N PRO A 127 -4.37 -7.77 -11.94
CA PRO A 127 -4.85 -8.96 -12.63
C PRO A 127 -5.90 -8.53 -13.68
N PRO A 128 -5.76 -8.84 -14.98
CA PRO A 128 -5.02 -9.99 -15.51
C PRO A 128 -3.75 -9.62 -16.30
N LEU A 129 -3.02 -8.55 -15.94
CA LEU A 129 -1.80 -8.16 -16.64
C LEU A 129 -0.79 -9.32 -16.69
N SER A 130 -0.15 -9.47 -17.85
CA SER A 130 0.87 -10.49 -18.02
C SER A 130 2.15 -10.13 -17.25
N ALA A 131 2.93 -11.14 -16.88
CA ALA A 131 4.25 -10.93 -16.28
C ALA A 131 5.17 -10.03 -17.13
N ALA A 132 5.04 -10.09 -18.46
CA ALA A 132 5.79 -9.21 -19.36
C ALA A 132 5.38 -7.74 -19.19
N LYS A 133 4.07 -7.45 -19.08
CA LYS A 133 3.58 -6.10 -18.85
C LYS A 133 3.96 -5.57 -17.47
N LEU A 134 3.89 -6.41 -16.44
CA LEU A 134 4.30 -6.04 -15.08
C LEU A 134 5.80 -5.71 -15.01
N LYS A 135 6.65 -6.46 -15.72
CA LYS A 135 8.08 -6.15 -15.84
C LYS A 135 8.36 -4.86 -16.61
N GLU A 136 7.57 -4.56 -17.63
CA GLU A 136 7.64 -3.28 -18.35
C GLU A 136 7.32 -2.10 -17.42
N LEU A 137 6.21 -2.19 -16.68
CA LEU A 137 5.80 -1.17 -15.70
C LEU A 137 6.83 -1.03 -14.56
N ASP A 138 7.33 -2.16 -14.04
CA ASP A 138 8.41 -2.18 -13.05
C ASP A 138 9.68 -1.53 -13.63
N GLY A 139 9.98 -1.70 -14.93
CA GLY A 139 11.09 -1.01 -15.58
C GLY A 139 10.97 0.52 -15.55
N MET A 140 9.74 1.05 -15.62
CA MET A 140 9.46 2.48 -15.66
C MET A 140 9.52 3.14 -14.28
N ARG A 141 8.84 2.57 -13.26
CA ARG A 141 8.77 3.06 -11.86
C ARG A 141 8.97 4.58 -11.73
N PRO A 142 8.04 5.41 -12.25
CA PRO A 142 8.20 6.85 -12.16
C PRO A 142 8.18 7.28 -10.69
N ALA A 143 9.04 8.24 -10.34
CA ALA A 143 9.09 8.79 -8.99
C ALA A 143 7.77 9.50 -8.65
N VAL A 144 7.33 9.40 -7.39
CA VAL A 144 6.21 10.20 -6.90
C VAL A 144 6.57 11.68 -6.98
N THR A 145 5.68 12.49 -7.56
CA THR A 145 5.91 13.93 -7.72
C THR A 145 5.59 14.69 -6.44
N SER A 146 6.03 15.95 -6.34
CA SER A 146 5.69 16.78 -5.18
C SER A 146 4.19 17.05 -5.09
N GLU A 147 3.54 17.27 -6.23
CA GLU A 147 2.10 17.48 -6.32
C GLU A 147 1.31 16.26 -5.83
N GLN A 148 1.80 15.04 -6.09
CA GLN A 148 1.18 13.82 -5.58
C GLN A 148 1.29 13.70 -4.05
N PHE A 149 2.38 14.17 -3.46
CA PHE A 149 2.49 14.25 -2.00
C PHE A 149 1.61 15.35 -1.40
N ASP A 150 1.43 16.46 -2.10
CA ASP A 150 0.68 17.62 -1.58
C ASP A 150 -0.85 17.45 -1.68
N LEU A 151 -1.32 16.41 -2.38
CA LEU A 151 -2.73 16.01 -2.47
C LEU A 151 -3.16 15.02 -1.35
N GLY A 152 -2.19 14.46 -0.62
CA GLY A 152 -2.39 13.53 0.49
C GLY A 152 -2.83 14.21 1.79
#